data_AF-A0A8T1YZ29-F1
#
_entry.id   AF-A0A8T1YZ29-F1
#
_cell.length_a   1.000
_cell.length_b   1.000
_cell.length_c   1.000
_cell.angle_alpha   90.00
_cell.angle_beta   90.00
_cell.angle_gamma   90.00
#
_symmetry.space_group_name_H-M   'P 1'
#
loop_
_entity.id
_entity.type
_entity.pdbx_description
1 polymer ?
#
loop_
_entity_poly.entity_id
_entity_poly.type
_entity_poly.pdbx_seq_one_letter_code
_entity_poly.pdbx_strand_id
1 'polypeptide(L)'
;MYMRKHRPTGSNKKIASLKSNRWLLVFVVEIHEAYLKNKAAKLAALHENDEQFDGTSRRTELSHEEDDEIFLQSTVTNDRGGYFGIGSLGVYINGKRKYAGRSSSFTTLQSKLEDANRKIEEQAALQAAREAEALWVAASQAAEIKHLSMVKKYLSETGPNFLAFLNSQSTPAADDHSEVQPTPTPAANADGTTPAT
;
A
#
# COMPACT_ATOMS: atom_id res chain seq x y z
N MET A 1 31.75 28.22 -19.57
CA MET A 1 30.29 28.39 -19.45
C MET A 1 29.65 27.02 -19.23
N TYR A 2 29.17 26.72 -18.02
CA TYR A 2 28.46 25.45 -17.76
C TYR A 2 26.96 25.63 -18.01
N MET A 3 26.45 24.91 -19.01
CA MET A 3 25.02 24.81 -19.32
C MET A 3 24.26 24.20 -18.14
N ARG A 4 23.35 24.98 -17.54
CA ARG A 4 22.40 24.50 -16.53
C ARG A 4 21.53 23.40 -17.15
N LYS A 5 21.68 22.17 -16.66
CA LYS A 5 20.70 21.11 -16.92
C LYS A 5 19.39 21.49 -16.25
N HIS A 6 18.44 21.95 -17.06
CA HIS A 6 17.06 22.20 -16.62
C HIS A 6 16.47 20.92 -16.02
N ARG A 7 16.08 20.99 -14.74
CA ARG A 7 15.38 19.92 -14.05
C ARG A 7 13.94 19.87 -14.63
N PRO A 8 13.48 18.74 -15.20
CA PRO A 8 12.18 18.70 -15.87
C PRO A 8 11.05 18.89 -14.84
N THR A 9 10.24 19.92 -15.07
CA THR A 9 9.04 20.27 -14.32
C THR A 9 7.99 19.14 -14.43
N GLY A 10 7.17 18.99 -13.38
CA GLY A 10 6.34 17.79 -13.12
C GLY A 10 5.42 17.31 -14.26
N SER A 11 5.06 18.17 -15.21
CA SER A 11 4.25 17.81 -16.38
C SER A 11 4.96 16.89 -17.37
N ASN A 12 6.28 17.03 -17.55
CA ASN A 12 7.06 16.18 -18.45
C ASN A 12 7.20 14.74 -17.93
N LYS A 13 7.17 14.55 -16.61
CA LYS A 13 7.22 13.21 -15.99
C LYS A 13 5.97 12.40 -16.29
N LYS A 14 4.79 13.04 -16.25
CA LYS A 14 3.50 12.38 -16.56
C LYS A 14 3.43 11.95 -18.03
N ILE A 15 3.88 12.82 -18.94
CA ILE A 15 3.90 12.52 -20.39
C ILE A 15 4.92 11.42 -20.72
N ALA A 16 6.11 11.45 -20.10
CA ALA A 16 7.11 10.39 -20.27
C ALA A 16 6.61 9.04 -19.73
N SER A 17 5.94 9.04 -18.57
CA SER A 17 5.35 7.84 -17.98
C SER A 17 4.22 7.26 -18.85
N LEU A 18 3.32 8.09 -19.38
CA LEU A 18 2.25 7.64 -20.29
C LEU A 18 2.80 7.05 -21.59
N LYS A 19 3.86 7.66 -22.16
CA LYS A 19 4.51 7.16 -23.37
C LYS A 19 5.21 5.82 -23.12
N SER A 20 5.88 5.68 -21.98
CA SER A 20 6.53 4.42 -21.56
C SER A 20 5.51 3.30 -21.36
N ASN A 21 4.38 3.58 -20.72
CA ASN A 21 3.35 2.57 -20.46
C ASN A 21 2.65 2.12 -21.74
N ARG A 22 2.42 3.03 -22.69
CA ARG A 22 1.82 2.70 -23.98
C ARG A 22 2.77 1.86 -24.84
N TRP A 23 4.06 2.17 -24.81
CA TRP A 23 5.07 1.37 -25.50
C TRP A 23 5.18 -0.05 -24.91
N LEU A 24 5.16 -0.18 -23.58
CA LEU A 24 5.15 -1.49 -22.92
C LEU A 24 3.93 -2.34 -23.29
N LEU A 25 2.73 -1.73 -23.39
CA LEU A 25 1.52 -2.43 -23.81
C LEU A 25 1.63 -2.97 -25.24
N VAL A 26 2.08 -2.14 -26.18
CA VAL A 26 2.28 -2.56 -27.59
C VAL A 26 3.33 -3.67 -27.67
N PHE A 27 4.41 -3.55 -26.90
CA PHE A 27 5.50 -4.52 -26.86
C PHE A 27 5.06 -5.88 -26.30
N VAL A 28 4.24 -5.91 -25.25
CA VAL A 28 3.71 -7.17 -24.69
C VAL A 28 2.79 -7.88 -25.68
N VAL A 29 1.97 -7.13 -26.43
CA VAL A 29 1.11 -7.70 -27.48
C VAL A 29 1.96 -8.31 -28.59
N GLU A 30 3.00 -7.62 -29.04
CA GLU A 30 3.90 -8.11 -30.09
C GLU A 30 4.64 -9.41 -29.69
N ILE A 31 5.15 -9.48 -28.45
CA ILE A 31 5.76 -10.69 -27.91
C ILE A 31 4.74 -11.84 -27.85
N HIS A 32 3.51 -11.56 -27.42
CA HIS A 32 2.47 -12.58 -27.32
C HIS A 32 2.09 -13.15 -28.70
N GLU A 33 1.96 -12.29 -29.71
CA GLU A 33 1.71 -12.74 -31.09
C GLU A 33 2.85 -13.56 -31.66
N ALA A 34 4.10 -13.16 -31.42
CA ALA A 34 5.29 -13.92 -31.83
C ALA A 34 5.32 -15.30 -31.17
N TYR A 35 5.00 -15.37 -29.87
CA TYR A 35 4.91 -16.62 -29.13
C TYR A 35 3.88 -17.58 -29.72
N LEU A 36 2.66 -17.09 -30.01
CA LEU A 36 1.62 -17.93 -30.60
C LEU A 36 2.01 -18.44 -31.99
N LYS A 37 2.63 -17.60 -32.82
CA LYS A 37 3.10 -17.99 -34.16
C LYS A 37 4.20 -19.06 -34.08
N ASN A 38 5.19 -18.85 -33.22
CA ASN A 38 6.31 -19.79 -33.04
C ASN A 38 5.82 -21.12 -32.45
N LYS A 39 4.87 -21.09 -31.50
CA LYS A 39 4.25 -22.28 -30.93
C LYS A 39 3.47 -23.08 -31.97
N ALA A 40 2.68 -22.41 -32.80
CA ALA A 40 1.95 -23.03 -33.90
C ALA A 40 2.89 -23.65 -34.95
N ALA A 41 3.97 -22.96 -35.31
CA ALA A 41 4.97 -23.47 -36.24
C ALA A 41 5.68 -24.73 -35.70
N LYS A 42 6.03 -24.76 -34.40
CA LYS A 42 6.66 -25.92 -33.76
C LYS A 42 5.71 -27.13 -33.70
N LEU A 43 4.42 -26.89 -33.42
CA LEU A 43 3.39 -27.94 -33.47
C LEU A 43 3.16 -28.48 -34.90
N ALA A 44 3.13 -27.61 -35.91
CA ALA A 44 2.99 -28.02 -37.30
C ALA A 44 4.19 -28.88 -37.76
N ALA A 45 5.41 -28.50 -37.36
CA ALA A 45 6.61 -29.28 -37.66
C ALA A 45 6.61 -30.66 -37.00
N LEU A 46 6.10 -30.79 -35.77
CA LEU A 46 5.93 -32.10 -35.12
C LEU A 46 4.93 -32.98 -35.89
N HIS A 47 3.80 -32.41 -36.31
CA HIS A 47 2.78 -33.12 -37.08
C HIS A 47 3.32 -33.63 -38.44
N GLU A 48 4.13 -32.84 -39.15
CA GLU A 48 4.75 -33.28 -40.42
C GLU A 48 5.80 -34.38 -40.24
N ASN A 49 6.50 -34.42 -39.09
CA ASN A 49 7.45 -35.49 -38.77
C ASN A 49 6.76 -36.79 -38.33
N ASP A 50 5.54 -36.71 -37.80
CA ASP A 50 4.75 -37.86 -37.38
C ASP A 50 4.16 -38.63 -38.57
N GLU A 51 3.81 -37.95 -39.66
CA GLU A 51 3.35 -38.58 -40.93
C GLU A 51 4.44 -39.42 -41.62
N GLN A 52 5.70 -39.37 -41.16
CA GLN A 52 6.81 -40.15 -41.69
C GLN A 52 7.09 -41.45 -40.91
N PHE A 53 6.44 -41.71 -39.76
CA PHE A 53 6.80 -42.83 -38.88
C PHE A 53 5.65 -43.79 -38.55
N ASP A 54 5.82 -45.03 -39.00
CA ASP A 54 4.99 -46.21 -38.73
C ASP A 54 4.84 -46.49 -37.20
N GLY A 55 3.61 -46.37 -36.70
CA GLY A 55 3.08 -47.35 -35.75
C GLY A 55 3.33 -47.17 -34.24
N THR A 56 3.81 -46.03 -33.74
CA THR A 56 3.81 -45.77 -32.28
C THR A 56 3.39 -44.34 -31.98
N SER A 57 2.38 -44.17 -31.12
CA SER A 57 1.81 -42.89 -30.67
C SER A 57 2.91 -41.90 -30.31
N ARG A 58 3.15 -40.91 -31.17
CA ARG A 58 4.18 -39.88 -31.00
C ARG A 58 3.56 -38.57 -30.55
N ARG A 59 4.38 -37.81 -29.82
CA ARG A 59 4.03 -36.69 -28.96
C ARG A 59 3.40 -35.55 -29.77
N THR A 60 2.07 -35.43 -29.75
CA THR A 60 1.33 -34.31 -30.37
C THR A 60 1.41 -33.02 -29.55
N GLU A 61 2.03 -33.07 -28.37
CA GLU A 61 2.10 -31.97 -27.42
C GLU A 61 3.55 -31.55 -27.16
N LEU A 62 3.79 -30.23 -27.15
CA LEU A 62 5.04 -29.64 -26.73
C LEU A 62 5.29 -29.92 -25.25
N SER A 63 6.53 -30.28 -24.90
CA SER A 63 6.93 -30.36 -23.51
C SER A 63 6.99 -28.97 -22.88
N HIS A 64 6.95 -28.92 -21.54
CA HIS A 64 7.03 -27.65 -20.82
C HIS A 64 8.33 -26.89 -21.13
N GLU A 65 9.45 -27.62 -21.24
CA GLU A 65 10.75 -27.07 -21.59
C GLU A 65 10.77 -26.48 -23.02
N GLU A 66 10.10 -27.13 -23.96
CA GLU A 66 9.98 -26.65 -25.34
C GLU A 66 9.11 -25.40 -25.44
N ASP A 67 8.07 -25.31 -24.61
CA ASP A 67 7.19 -24.14 -24.52
C ASP A 67 7.89 -22.93 -23.89
N ASP A 68 8.67 -23.17 -22.83
CA ASP A 68 9.52 -22.16 -22.21
C ASP A 68 10.56 -21.63 -23.20
N GLU A 69 11.19 -22.50 -23.99
CA GLU A 69 12.14 -22.10 -25.02
C GLU A 69 11.49 -21.23 -26.11
N ILE A 70 10.29 -21.58 -26.57
CA ILE A 70 9.53 -20.77 -27.54
C ILE A 70 9.20 -19.40 -26.95
N PHE A 71 8.80 -19.35 -25.68
CA PHE A 71 8.56 -18.09 -24.99
C PHE A 71 9.82 -17.22 -24.94
N LEU A 72 10.96 -17.80 -24.56
CA LEU A 72 12.25 -17.08 -24.54
C LEU A 72 12.62 -16.56 -25.93
N GLN A 73 12.48 -17.36 -26.99
CA GLN A 73 12.77 -16.95 -28.37
C GLN A 73 11.85 -15.83 -28.87
N SER A 74 10.63 -15.77 -28.34
CA SER A 74 9.63 -14.76 -28.70
C SER A 74 9.80 -13.45 -27.93
N THR A 75 10.60 -13.45 -26.87
CA THR A 75 10.95 -12.24 -26.10
C THR A 75 12.17 -11.53 -26.69
N VAL A 76 12.20 -10.20 -26.56
CA VAL A 76 13.37 -9.40 -26.95
C VAL A 76 14.44 -9.48 -25.87
N THR A 77 15.70 -9.62 -26.28
CA THR A 77 16.87 -9.47 -25.39
C THR A 77 17.39 -8.04 -25.46
N ASN A 78 17.96 -7.55 -24.36
CA ASN A 78 18.67 -6.28 -24.38
C ASN A 78 19.99 -6.38 -25.19
N ASP A 79 20.66 -5.26 -25.45
CA ASP A 79 21.95 -5.22 -26.18
C ASP A 79 23.06 -6.09 -25.55
N ARG A 80 22.85 -6.58 -24.32
CA ARG A 80 23.76 -7.46 -23.58
C ARG A 80 23.31 -8.93 -23.58
N GLY A 81 22.27 -9.28 -24.35
CA GLY A 81 21.72 -10.64 -24.47
C GLY A 81 20.85 -11.09 -23.30
N GLY A 82 20.47 -10.19 -22.38
CA GLY A 82 19.63 -10.51 -21.22
C GLY A 82 18.14 -10.34 -21.54
N TYR A 83 17.33 -11.32 -21.18
CA TYR A 83 15.88 -11.27 -21.31
C TYR A 83 15.25 -10.23 -20.38
N PHE A 84 14.35 -9.39 -20.91
CA PHE A 84 13.58 -8.46 -20.09
C PHE A 84 12.64 -9.21 -19.14
N GLY A 85 12.48 -8.71 -17.90
CA GLY A 85 11.56 -9.29 -16.90
C GLY A 85 12.13 -10.45 -16.07
N ILE A 86 13.23 -11.08 -16.49
CA ILE A 86 13.88 -12.19 -15.77
C ILE A 86 14.82 -11.72 -14.64
N GLY A 87 15.09 -10.41 -14.56
CA GLY A 87 15.91 -9.81 -13.50
C GLY A 87 17.34 -10.39 -13.47
N SER A 88 17.90 -10.57 -12.28
CA SER A 88 19.24 -11.18 -12.13
C SER A 88 19.26 -12.70 -12.32
N LEU A 89 18.11 -13.31 -12.65
CA LEU A 89 17.97 -14.76 -12.76
C LEU A 89 18.85 -15.34 -13.89
N GLY A 90 19.10 -14.55 -14.93
CA GLY A 90 20.09 -14.86 -15.99
C GLY A 90 21.48 -15.24 -15.48
N VAL A 91 21.87 -14.75 -14.31
CA VAL A 91 23.16 -15.05 -13.68
C VAL A 91 23.17 -16.43 -12.98
N TYR A 92 22.01 -17.01 -12.72
CA TYR A 92 21.88 -18.30 -12.02
C TYR A 92 21.83 -19.48 -13.01
N ILE A 93 21.37 -19.24 -14.24
CA ILE A 93 21.28 -20.27 -15.29
C ILE A 93 22.68 -20.70 -15.80
N ASN A 94 23.68 -19.81 -15.79
CA ASN A 94 25.07 -20.10 -16.18
C ASN A 94 26.02 -20.50 -15.00
N GLY A 95 25.46 -20.91 -13.86
CA GLY A 95 26.06 -21.98 -13.06
C GLY A 95 27.37 -21.75 -12.28
N LYS A 96 27.72 -20.55 -11.77
CA LYS A 96 28.93 -20.39 -10.90
C LYS A 96 28.84 -19.46 -9.68
N ARG A 97 27.66 -19.11 -9.15
CA ARG A 97 27.61 -18.45 -7.83
C ARG A 97 27.22 -19.43 -6.72
N LYS A 98 28.18 -19.71 -5.83
CA LYS A 98 27.89 -20.22 -4.49
C LYS A 98 27.14 -19.10 -3.75
N TYR A 99 25.93 -19.37 -3.29
CA TYR A 99 25.25 -18.48 -2.34
C TYR A 99 26.18 -18.31 -1.14
N ALA A 100 26.72 -17.11 -0.95
CA ALA A 100 27.40 -16.79 0.29
C ALA A 100 26.36 -16.89 1.40
N GLY A 101 26.53 -17.86 2.29
CA GLY A 101 25.62 -18.15 3.39
C GLY A 101 25.29 -16.87 4.17
N ARG A 102 24.00 -16.72 4.47
CA ARG A 102 23.40 -15.72 5.37
C ARG A 102 24.03 -14.33 5.22
N SER A 103 23.55 -13.55 4.25
CA SER A 103 23.96 -12.16 4.11
C SER A 103 23.68 -11.39 5.40
N SER A 104 24.61 -10.53 5.82
CA SER A 104 24.45 -9.65 6.99
C SER A 104 23.19 -8.79 6.92
N SER A 105 22.70 -8.51 5.71
CA SER A 105 21.41 -7.87 5.48
C SER A 105 20.22 -8.70 5.96
N PHE A 106 20.27 -10.02 5.81
CA PHE A 106 19.19 -10.92 6.21
C PHE A 106 19.06 -10.99 7.74
N THR A 107 20.17 -11.12 8.46
CA THR A 107 20.16 -11.12 9.94
C THR A 107 19.69 -9.79 10.50
N THR A 108 20.08 -8.67 9.88
CA THR A 108 19.63 -7.33 10.26
C THR A 108 18.12 -7.17 10.05
N LEU A 109 17.59 -7.66 8.94
CA LEU A 109 16.15 -7.61 8.66
C LEU A 109 15.36 -8.49 9.63
N GLN A 110 15.88 -9.68 9.95
CA GLN A 110 15.26 -10.58 10.93
C GLN A 110 15.16 -9.92 12.31
N SER A 111 16.24 -9.32 12.80
CA SER A 111 16.25 -8.60 14.08
C SER A 111 15.28 -7.42 14.09
N LYS A 112 15.18 -6.65 12.99
CA LYS A 112 14.20 -5.55 12.87
C LYS A 112 12.75 -6.05 12.91
N LEU A 113 12.47 -7.20 12.31
CA LEU A 113 11.14 -7.81 12.34
C LEU A 113 10.77 -8.23 13.77
N GLU A 114 11.71 -8.89 14.45
CA GLU A 114 11.52 -9.33 15.84
C GLU A 114 11.28 -8.13 16.78
N ASP A 115 12.06 -7.06 16.64
CA ASP A 115 11.87 -5.82 17.41
C ASP A 115 10.54 -5.12 17.09
N ALA A 116 10.13 -5.09 15.83
CA ALA A 116 8.85 -4.52 15.44
C ALA A 116 7.67 -5.31 16.01
N ASN A 117 7.73 -6.63 15.95
CA ASN A 117 6.71 -7.52 16.51
C ASN A 117 6.59 -7.34 18.03
N ARG A 118 7.73 -7.25 18.74
CA ARG A 118 7.73 -6.97 20.18
C ARG A 118 7.02 -5.66 20.52
N LYS A 119 7.25 -4.60 19.74
CA LYS A 119 6.59 -3.30 19.94
C LYS A 119 5.08 -3.36 19.67
N ILE A 120 4.66 -4.11 18.65
CA ILE A 120 3.24 -4.30 18.34
C ILE A 120 2.54 -5.01 19.51
N GLU A 121 3.17 -6.07 20.02
CA GLU A 121 2.61 -6.83 21.14
C GLU A 121 2.51 -5.98 22.42
N GLU A 122 3.53 -5.18 22.73
CA GLU A 122 3.51 -4.25 23.86
C GLU A 122 2.40 -3.21 23.74
N GLN A 123 2.21 -2.63 22.54
CA GLN A 123 1.13 -1.67 22.29
C GLN A 123 -0.25 -2.33 22.39
N ALA A 124 -0.39 -3.56 21.87
CA ALA A 124 -1.64 -4.32 21.97
C ALA A 124 -2.00 -4.60 23.44
N ALA A 125 -1.03 -4.95 24.28
CA ALA A 125 -1.24 -5.16 25.70
C ALA A 125 -1.67 -3.88 26.43
N LEU A 126 -1.01 -2.74 26.14
CA LEU A 126 -1.39 -1.45 26.72
C LEU A 126 -2.78 -0.99 26.28
N GLN A 127 -3.13 -1.23 25.02
CA GLN A 127 -4.46 -0.90 24.50
C GLN A 127 -5.53 -1.78 25.14
N ALA A 128 -5.30 -3.09 25.25
CA ALA A 128 -6.22 -4.01 25.91
C ALA A 128 -6.47 -3.61 27.38
N ALA A 129 -5.43 -3.18 28.10
CA ALA A 129 -5.58 -2.69 29.48
C ALA A 129 -6.47 -1.43 29.56
N ARG A 130 -6.24 -0.46 28.66
CA ARG A 130 -7.07 0.76 28.59
C ARG A 130 -8.52 0.46 28.20
N GLU A 131 -8.74 -0.44 27.26
CA GLU A 131 -10.09 -0.85 26.85
C GLU A 131 -10.84 -1.56 27.99
N ALA A 132 -10.16 -2.41 28.75
CA ALA A 132 -10.74 -3.06 29.92
C ALA A 132 -11.15 -2.04 31.00
N GLU A 133 -10.30 -1.06 31.28
CA GLU A 133 -10.62 0.03 32.22
C GLU A 133 -11.79 0.87 31.72
N ALA A 134 -11.79 1.26 30.44
CA ALA A 134 -12.87 2.03 29.82
C ALA A 134 -14.21 1.28 29.88
N LEU A 135 -14.20 -0.04 29.65
CA LEU A 135 -15.40 -0.88 29.77
C LEU A 135 -15.92 -0.93 31.22
N TRP A 136 -15.03 -1.03 32.20
CA TRP A 136 -15.43 -1.02 33.62
C TRP A 136 -16.05 0.32 34.01
N VAL A 137 -15.40 1.42 33.62
CA VAL A 137 -15.90 2.78 33.87
C VAL A 137 -17.25 2.99 33.18
N ALA A 138 -17.41 2.57 31.92
CA ALA A 138 -18.66 2.69 31.19
C ALA A 138 -19.78 1.87 31.83
N ALA A 139 -19.49 0.65 32.29
CA ALA A 139 -20.46 -0.18 33.01
C ALA A 139 -20.90 0.45 34.33
N SER A 140 -19.95 1.01 35.09
CA SER A 140 -20.25 1.71 36.34
C SER A 140 -21.13 2.94 36.10
N GLN A 141 -20.77 3.78 35.12
CA GLN A 141 -21.57 4.96 34.76
C GLN A 141 -22.97 4.58 34.27
N ALA A 142 -23.08 3.52 33.44
CA ALA A 142 -24.38 3.05 32.97
C ALA A 142 -25.28 2.58 34.12
N ALA A 143 -24.71 1.92 35.13
CA ALA A 143 -25.44 1.51 36.33
C ALA A 143 -25.91 2.72 37.14
N GLU A 144 -25.07 3.73 37.32
CA GLU A 144 -25.40 4.97 38.02
C GLU A 144 -26.47 5.78 37.29
N ILE A 145 -26.35 5.94 35.96
CA ILE A 145 -27.36 6.60 35.13
C ILE A 145 -28.70 5.87 35.24
N LYS A 146 -28.70 4.54 35.20
CA LYS A 146 -29.92 3.75 35.37
C LYS A 146 -30.56 3.99 36.74
N HIS A 147 -29.76 4.02 37.79
CA HIS A 147 -30.23 4.29 39.15
C HIS A 147 -30.83 5.71 39.26
N LEU A 148 -30.10 6.74 38.80
CA LEU A 148 -30.58 8.12 38.79
C LEU A 148 -31.84 8.28 37.95
N SER A 149 -31.97 7.55 36.84
CA SER A 149 -33.19 7.54 36.02
C SER A 149 -34.40 6.98 36.79
N MET A 150 -34.21 5.95 37.61
CA MET A 150 -35.28 5.41 38.46
C MET A 150 -35.71 6.41 39.53
N VAL A 151 -34.75 7.04 40.21
CA VAL A 151 -35.02 8.06 41.23
C VAL A 151 -35.74 9.26 40.62
N LYS A 152 -35.27 9.75 39.47
CA LYS A 152 -35.92 10.84 38.72
C LYS A 152 -37.39 10.51 38.41
N LYS A 153 -37.65 9.29 37.93
CA LYS A 153 -39.02 8.83 37.63
C LYS A 153 -39.90 8.85 38.89
N TYR A 154 -39.42 8.24 39.98
CA TYR A 154 -40.17 8.21 41.23
C TYR A 154 -40.49 9.62 41.77
N LEU A 155 -39.51 10.52 41.78
CA LEU A 155 -39.68 11.90 42.24
C LEU A 155 -40.63 12.70 41.34
N SER A 156 -40.60 12.47 40.02
CA SER A 156 -41.54 13.12 39.09
C SER A 156 -42.99 12.69 39.31
N GLU A 157 -43.22 11.47 39.78
CA GLU A 157 -44.56 10.94 40.05
C GLU A 157 -45.09 11.34 41.44
N THR A 158 -44.20 11.49 42.43
CA THR A 158 -44.58 11.71 43.84
C THR A 158 -44.50 13.15 44.32
N GLY A 159 -43.72 14.02 43.65
CA GLY A 159 -43.33 15.33 44.19
C GLY A 159 -43.63 16.53 43.28
N PRO A 160 -44.66 17.36 43.57
CA PRO A 160 -44.93 18.57 42.79
C PRO A 160 -43.81 19.62 42.90
N ASN A 161 -43.12 19.69 44.04
CA ASN A 161 -41.98 20.60 44.24
C ASN A 161 -40.78 20.26 43.34
N PHE A 162 -40.57 18.97 43.04
CA PHE A 162 -39.51 18.52 42.15
C PHE A 162 -39.81 18.88 40.69
N LEU A 163 -41.07 18.76 40.26
CA LEU A 163 -41.49 19.23 38.93
C LEU A 163 -41.34 20.75 38.77
N ALA A 164 -41.72 21.52 39.80
CA ALA A 164 -41.51 22.96 39.82
C ALA A 164 -40.02 23.32 39.66
N PHE A 165 -39.14 22.62 40.39
CA PHE A 165 -37.69 22.79 40.27
C PHE A 165 -37.16 22.48 38.86
N LEU A 166 -37.56 21.36 38.24
CA LEU A 166 -37.14 21.03 36.87
C LEU A 166 -37.60 22.07 35.85
N ASN A 167 -38.81 22.61 36.02
CA ASN A 167 -39.33 23.67 35.16
C ASN A 167 -38.55 24.99 35.34
N SER A 168 -38.14 25.32 36.58
CA SER A 168 -37.30 26.50 36.84
C SER A 168 -35.89 26.39 36.25
N GLN A 169 -35.37 25.17 36.06
CA GLN A 169 -34.06 24.93 35.44
C GLN A 169 -34.14 24.83 33.90
N SER A 170 -35.33 24.72 33.31
CA SER A 170 -35.52 24.52 31.86
C SER A 170 -35.70 25.84 31.09
N THR A 171 -35.57 27.00 31.73
CA THR A 171 -35.53 28.30 31.03
C THR A 171 -34.18 28.46 30.32
N PRO A 172 -34.13 28.60 28.99
CA PRO A 172 -32.90 28.94 28.30
C PRO A 172 -32.54 30.38 28.66
N ALA A 173 -31.39 30.59 29.28
CA ALA A 173 -30.74 31.89 29.24
C ALA A 173 -30.35 32.15 27.79
N ALA A 174 -31.11 33.03 27.13
CA ALA A 174 -30.71 33.63 25.87
C ALA A 174 -29.51 34.55 26.13
N ASP A 175 -28.48 34.34 25.31
CA ASP A 175 -27.42 35.26 24.90
C ASP A 175 -26.47 35.87 25.96
N ASP A 176 -25.22 35.37 25.95
CA ASP A 176 -24.12 36.28 25.63
C ASP A 176 -23.14 35.59 24.66
N HIS A 177 -23.26 35.97 23.39
CA HIS A 177 -22.31 35.67 22.33
C HIS A 177 -21.03 36.50 22.58
N SER A 178 -19.98 35.88 23.09
CA SER A 178 -18.61 36.34 22.82
C SER A 178 -18.00 35.52 21.71
N GLU A 179 -18.38 35.91 20.50
CA GLU A 179 -17.74 35.56 19.23
C GLU A 179 -16.31 36.10 19.23
N VAL A 180 -15.32 35.21 19.35
CA VAL A 180 -13.91 35.55 19.08
C VAL A 180 -13.58 35.12 17.67
N GLN A 181 -13.70 36.05 16.72
CA GLN A 181 -12.89 36.00 15.49
C GLN A 181 -12.75 37.40 14.85
N PRO A 182 -11.79 37.58 13.93
CA PRO A 182 -10.53 38.29 14.13
C PRO A 182 -10.54 39.68 13.47
N THR A 183 -9.59 40.55 13.80
CA THR A 183 -9.37 41.80 13.04
C THR A 183 -7.92 42.27 13.17
N PRO A 184 -7.42 43.15 12.28
CA PRO A 184 -6.35 42.83 11.33
C PRO A 184 -5.05 43.61 11.61
N THR A 185 -3.97 43.19 10.94
CA THR A 185 -2.73 43.97 10.78
C THR A 185 -3.00 45.32 10.12
N PRO A 186 -2.25 46.37 10.51
CA PRO A 186 -1.60 47.22 9.53
C PRO A 186 -0.08 47.26 9.70
N ALA A 187 0.56 47.46 8.56
CA ALA A 187 1.93 47.13 8.24
C ALA A 187 2.96 48.21 8.58
N ALA A 188 4.22 47.77 8.45
CA ALA A 188 5.37 48.50 7.92
C ALA A 188 6.17 49.41 8.87
N ASN A 189 7.38 48.96 9.23
CA ASN A 189 8.67 49.41 8.66
C ASN A 189 9.79 48.67 9.41
N ALA A 190 10.54 47.76 8.78
CA ALA A 190 11.74 47.98 7.98
C ALA A 190 13.00 48.19 8.84
N ASP A 191 14.10 47.56 8.40
CA ASP A 191 15.48 47.61 8.93
C ASP A 191 15.70 46.79 10.21
N GLY A 192 16.69 45.91 10.35
CA GLY A 192 17.93 45.66 9.63
C GLY A 192 18.96 45.23 10.69
N THR A 193 19.86 44.31 10.33
CA THR A 193 21.16 44.10 11.02
C THR A 193 21.19 43.13 12.23
N THR A 194 21.73 41.93 11.96
CA THR A 194 22.57 41.14 12.88
C THR A 194 23.81 41.95 13.31
N PRO A 195 24.38 41.79 14.53
CA PRO A 195 25.40 40.75 14.70
C PRO A 195 25.53 40.14 16.11
N ALA A 196 26.10 38.92 16.07
CA ALA A 196 27.03 38.25 16.98
C ALA A 196 27.23 38.74 18.42
N THR A 197 27.24 37.77 19.34
CA THR A 197 28.44 37.43 20.13
C THR A 197 28.48 35.92 20.34
#